data_AF-D8FTG9-F1
#
_entry.id   AF-D8FTG9-F1
#
_cell.length_a   1.000
_cell.length_b   1.000
_cell.length_c   1.000
_cell.angle_alpha   90.00
_cell.angle_beta   90.00
_cell.angle_gamma   90.00
#
_symmetry.space_group_name_H-M   'P 1'
#
loop_
_entity.id
_entity.type
_entity.pdbx_description
1 polymer ?
#
loop_
_entity_poly.entity_id
_entity_poly.type
_entity_poly.pdbx_seq_one_letter_code
_entity_poly.pdbx_strand_id
1 'polypeptide(L)'
;MILFTKFTQENLEDINSLEENELEKAVQTYKEAASIISKHLSDSPDLLRKYPEFSEAYRELNLGIRKAQRQNDIKRSERKVWEEEQRQQRFHEEERKRREEESYQQYVKQERRKRGLRYGVPPRDSYSCPAQFPIRATAEIDELDARGIYYYTHERAGVKVYWCFASPEEAMAENFRRPYKTPPEKQPR
;
A
#
# COMPACT_ATOMS: atom_id res chain seq x y z
N MET A 1 -37.56 -32.86 -21.17
CA MET A 1 -36.75 -33.29 -20.01
C MET A 1 -35.40 -32.55 -20.04
N ILE A 2 -35.41 -31.21 -20.00
CA ILE A 2 -34.23 -30.34 -20.29
C ILE A 2 -33.88 -29.41 -19.10
N LEU A 3 -34.72 -29.36 -18.05
CA LEU A 3 -34.56 -28.41 -16.94
C LEU A 3 -33.70 -28.94 -15.77
N PHE A 4 -33.40 -30.25 -15.70
CA PHE A 4 -32.73 -30.86 -14.54
C PHE A 4 -31.25 -31.21 -14.76
N THR A 5 -30.73 -31.14 -15.98
CA THR A 5 -29.30 -31.38 -16.27
C THR A 5 -28.36 -30.30 -15.72
N LYS A 6 -28.89 -29.22 -15.14
CA LYS A 6 -28.13 -28.13 -14.51
C LYS A 6 -27.82 -28.32 -13.02
N PHE A 7 -28.13 -29.47 -12.41
CA PHE A 7 -27.93 -29.68 -10.97
C PHE A 7 -27.22 -31.00 -10.64
N THR A 8 -26.22 -31.39 -11.44
CA THR A 8 -25.40 -32.59 -11.17
C THR A 8 -24.36 -32.35 -10.07
N GLN A 9 -23.81 -33.43 -9.51
CA GLN A 9 -22.68 -33.37 -8.56
C GLN A 9 -21.47 -32.57 -9.09
N GLU A 10 -21.22 -32.58 -10.40
CA GLU A 10 -20.16 -31.77 -11.04
C GLU A 10 -20.35 -30.27 -10.75
N ASN A 11 -21.59 -29.75 -10.84
CA ASN A 11 -21.87 -28.35 -10.54
C ASN A 11 -21.71 -28.01 -9.04
N LEU A 12 -21.72 -29.01 -8.15
CA LEU A 12 -21.46 -28.80 -6.73
C LEU A 12 -19.96 -28.68 -6.46
N GLU A 13 -19.09 -29.36 -7.21
CA GLU A 13 -17.62 -29.27 -7.04
C GLU A 13 -17.09 -27.89 -7.47
N ASP A 14 -17.66 -27.32 -8.53
CA ASP A 14 -17.33 -25.99 -9.05
C ASP A 14 -17.67 -24.83 -8.09
N ILE A 15 -18.55 -25.05 -7.10
CA ILE A 15 -18.89 -24.05 -6.07
C ILE A 15 -17.64 -23.59 -5.31
N ASN A 16 -16.66 -24.47 -5.13
CA ASN A 16 -15.46 -24.13 -4.37
C ASN A 16 -14.59 -23.07 -5.06
N SER A 17 -14.63 -23.02 -6.40
CA SER A 17 -13.87 -22.07 -7.22
C SER A 17 -14.53 -20.70 -7.39
N LEU A 18 -15.82 -20.56 -7.08
CA LEU A 18 -16.56 -19.31 -7.30
C LEU A 18 -16.06 -18.15 -6.44
N GLU A 19 -16.14 -16.93 -6.96
CA GLU A 19 -15.93 -15.71 -6.18
C GLU A 19 -17.11 -15.39 -5.26
N GLU A 20 -16.92 -14.52 -4.25
CA GLU A 20 -17.99 -14.19 -3.29
C GLU A 20 -19.28 -13.69 -3.96
N ASN A 21 -19.17 -12.81 -4.95
CA ASN A 21 -20.33 -12.30 -5.69
C ASN A 21 -21.04 -13.39 -6.50
N GLU A 22 -20.29 -14.37 -6.98
CA GLU A 22 -20.83 -15.51 -7.73
C GLU A 22 -21.49 -16.52 -6.79
N LEU A 23 -20.92 -16.74 -5.61
CA LEU A 23 -21.50 -17.55 -4.54
C LEU A 23 -22.83 -16.97 -4.06
N GLU A 24 -22.93 -15.64 -3.89
CA GLU A 24 -24.19 -14.98 -3.54
C GLU A 24 -25.27 -15.17 -4.61
N LYS A 25 -24.90 -14.99 -5.88
CA LYS A 25 -25.80 -15.26 -7.02
C LYS A 25 -26.22 -16.72 -7.05
N ALA A 26 -25.29 -17.65 -6.86
CA ALA A 26 -25.57 -19.08 -6.83
C ALA A 26 -26.56 -19.43 -5.71
N VAL A 27 -26.33 -18.94 -4.48
CA VAL A 27 -27.26 -19.14 -3.35
C VAL A 27 -28.66 -18.63 -3.70
N GLN A 28 -28.76 -17.46 -4.32
CA GLN A 28 -30.05 -16.88 -4.72
C GLN A 28 -30.74 -17.74 -5.78
N THR A 29 -30.02 -18.17 -6.82
CA THR A 29 -30.55 -19.06 -7.87
C THR A 29 -31.02 -20.39 -7.29
N TYR A 30 -30.24 -21.00 -6.38
CA TYR A 30 -30.65 -22.25 -5.73
C TYR A 30 -31.92 -22.07 -4.88
N LYS A 31 -32.07 -20.96 -4.16
CA LYS A 31 -33.28 -20.65 -3.37
C LYS A 31 -34.50 -20.46 -4.26
N GLU A 32 -34.36 -19.74 -5.37
CA GLU A 32 -35.44 -19.54 -6.33
C GLU A 32 -35.91 -20.87 -6.95
N ALA A 33 -34.97 -21.70 -7.39
CA ALA A 33 -35.26 -23.02 -7.93
C ALA A 33 -35.94 -23.92 -6.88
N ALA A 34 -35.44 -23.92 -5.64
CA ALA A 34 -36.03 -24.69 -4.55
C ALA A 34 -37.46 -24.22 -4.24
N SER A 35 -37.72 -22.91 -4.29
CA SER A 35 -39.05 -22.35 -4.07
C SER A 35 -40.05 -22.71 -5.17
N ILE A 36 -39.61 -22.81 -6.43
CA ILE A 36 -40.47 -23.25 -7.53
C ILE A 36 -40.89 -24.70 -7.31
N ILE A 37 -39.91 -25.57 -7.00
CA ILE A 37 -40.18 -26.98 -6.75
C ILE A 37 -41.09 -27.14 -5.51
N SER A 38 -40.78 -26.49 -4.39
CA SER A 38 -41.58 -26.61 -3.16
C SER A 38 -43.02 -26.14 -3.34
N LYS A 39 -43.25 -25.08 -4.14
CA LYS A 39 -44.60 -24.60 -4.47
C LYS A 39 -45.39 -25.65 -5.24
N HIS A 40 -44.80 -26.21 -6.30
CA HIS A 40 -45.47 -27.25 -7.10
C HIS A 40 -45.69 -28.57 -6.34
N LEU A 41 -44.81 -28.90 -5.40
CA LEU A 41 -44.96 -30.08 -4.56
C LEU A 41 -46.04 -29.90 -3.47
N SER A 42 -46.18 -28.70 -2.92
CA SER A 42 -47.21 -28.38 -1.92
C SER A 42 -48.64 -28.54 -2.48
N ASP A 43 -48.83 -28.16 -3.75
CA ASP A 43 -50.14 -28.16 -4.41
C ASP A 43 -50.54 -29.54 -4.97
N SER A 44 -49.62 -30.52 -5.00
CA SER A 44 -49.84 -31.81 -5.66
C SER A 44 -48.95 -32.93 -5.10
N PRO A 45 -49.25 -33.43 -3.89
CA PRO A 45 -48.43 -34.46 -3.22
C PRO A 45 -48.32 -35.78 -4.00
N ASP A 46 -49.28 -36.10 -4.86
CA ASP A 46 -49.25 -37.30 -5.72
C ASP A 46 -48.16 -37.24 -6.79
N LEU A 47 -47.67 -36.06 -7.15
CA LEU A 47 -46.55 -35.90 -8.10
C LEU A 47 -45.25 -36.47 -7.54
N LEU A 48 -45.05 -36.45 -6.22
CA LEU A 48 -43.87 -37.05 -5.58
C LEU A 48 -43.84 -38.58 -5.71
N ARG A 49 -45.03 -39.21 -5.71
CA ARG A 49 -45.14 -40.66 -5.93
C ARG A 49 -44.92 -41.03 -7.39
N LYS A 50 -45.31 -40.15 -8.31
CA LYS A 50 -45.23 -40.39 -9.76
C LYS A 50 -43.86 -40.05 -10.36
N TYR A 51 -43.14 -39.11 -9.75
CA TYR A 51 -41.87 -38.58 -10.25
C TYR A 51 -40.89 -38.34 -9.09
N PRO A 52 -40.15 -39.38 -8.64
CA PRO A 52 -39.18 -39.27 -7.56
C PRO A 52 -38.04 -38.29 -7.87
N GLU A 53 -37.78 -37.99 -9.14
CA GLU A 53 -36.76 -37.07 -9.62
C GLU A 53 -36.94 -35.65 -9.07
N PHE A 54 -38.18 -35.23 -8.78
CA PHE A 54 -38.44 -33.93 -8.14
C PHE A 54 -37.95 -33.88 -6.69
N SER A 55 -38.08 -34.99 -5.96
CA SER A 55 -37.60 -35.08 -4.58
C SER A 55 -36.07 -35.05 -4.55
N GLU A 56 -35.44 -35.75 -5.49
CA GLU A 56 -33.98 -35.76 -5.68
C GLU A 56 -33.45 -34.38 -6.05
N ALA A 57 -34.05 -33.73 -7.05
CA ALA A 57 -33.66 -32.37 -7.44
C ALA A 57 -33.84 -31.37 -6.29
N TYR A 58 -34.93 -31.45 -5.53
CA TYR A 58 -35.13 -30.59 -4.35
C TYR A 58 -34.04 -30.81 -3.28
N ARG A 59 -33.63 -32.07 -3.06
CA ARG A 59 -32.54 -32.41 -2.15
C ARG A 59 -31.21 -31.85 -2.63
N GLU A 60 -30.89 -31.99 -3.92
CA GLU A 60 -29.67 -31.46 -4.53
C GLU A 60 -29.59 -29.94 -4.46
N LEU A 61 -30.69 -29.22 -4.73
CA LEU A 61 -30.76 -27.78 -4.57
C LEU A 61 -30.44 -27.35 -3.13
N ASN A 62 -31.03 -28.02 -2.14
CA ASN A 62 -30.77 -27.72 -0.73
C ASN A 62 -29.31 -28.00 -0.32
N LEU A 63 -28.69 -29.04 -0.89
CA LEU A 63 -27.26 -29.29 -0.72
C LEU A 63 -26.42 -28.18 -1.35
N GLY A 64 -26.78 -27.72 -2.57
CA GLY A 64 -26.16 -26.59 -3.25
C GLY A 64 -26.22 -25.29 -2.44
N ILE A 65 -27.39 -24.96 -1.86
CA ILE A 65 -27.56 -23.80 -0.97
C ILE A 65 -26.56 -23.88 0.19
N ARG A 66 -26.54 -25.00 0.93
CA ARG A 66 -25.68 -25.16 2.11
C ARG A 66 -24.20 -25.06 1.76
N LYS A 67 -23.79 -25.68 0.64
CA LYS A 67 -22.40 -25.66 0.19
C LYS A 67 -21.97 -24.25 -0.22
N ALA A 68 -22.77 -23.57 -1.03
CA ALA A 68 -22.47 -22.20 -1.48
C ALA A 68 -22.47 -21.20 -0.31
N GLN A 69 -23.39 -21.32 0.64
CA GLN A 69 -23.40 -20.51 1.86
C GLN A 69 -22.13 -20.70 2.68
N ARG A 70 -21.77 -21.96 2.98
CA ARG A 70 -20.55 -22.27 3.74
C ARG A 70 -19.31 -21.68 3.06
N GLN A 71 -19.19 -21.82 1.75
CA GLN A 71 -18.05 -21.32 1.01
C GLN A 71 -18.00 -19.78 1.00
N ASN A 72 -19.15 -19.12 0.92
CA ASN A 72 -19.22 -17.67 1.01
C ASN A 72 -18.79 -17.18 2.40
N ASP A 73 -19.26 -17.84 3.46
CA ASP A 73 -18.88 -17.51 4.84
C ASP A 73 -17.37 -17.68 5.08
N ILE A 74 -16.77 -18.76 4.54
CA ILE A 74 -15.32 -18.98 4.59
C ILE A 74 -14.59 -17.83 3.90
N LYS A 75 -14.90 -17.53 2.63
CA LYS A 75 -14.22 -16.46 1.87
C LYS A 75 -14.37 -15.09 2.53
N ARG A 76 -15.57 -14.77 3.04
CA ARG A 76 -15.81 -13.53 3.80
C ARG A 76 -14.97 -13.46 5.07
N SER A 77 -14.77 -14.58 5.76
CA SER A 77 -13.92 -14.63 6.95
C SER A 77 -12.43 -14.45 6.59
N GLU A 78 -11.97 -15.10 5.53
CA GLU A 78 -10.61 -14.97 5.01
C GLU A 78 -10.30 -13.53 4.57
N ARG A 79 -11.24 -12.89 3.86
CA ARG A 79 -11.10 -11.48 3.46
C ARG A 79 -10.95 -10.58 4.69
N LYS A 80 -11.76 -10.76 5.73
CA LYS A 80 -11.68 -9.94 6.95
C LYS A 80 -10.32 -10.09 7.64
N VAL A 81 -9.83 -11.33 7.76
CA VAL A 81 -8.50 -11.61 8.34
C VAL A 81 -7.42 -10.92 7.52
N TRP A 82 -7.45 -11.08 6.19
CA TRP A 82 -6.49 -10.43 5.30
C TRP A 82 -6.54 -8.90 5.38
N GLU A 83 -7.73 -8.29 5.41
CA GLU A 83 -7.90 -6.85 5.56
C GLU A 83 -7.34 -6.32 6.89
N GLU A 84 -7.50 -7.08 7.97
CA GLU A 84 -6.96 -6.75 9.29
C GLU A 84 -5.44 -6.87 9.32
N GLU A 85 -4.87 -7.93 8.75
CA GLU A 85 -3.42 -8.09 8.59
C GLU A 85 -2.82 -6.93 7.78
N GLN A 86 -3.44 -6.56 6.66
CA GLN A 86 -3.01 -5.41 5.85
C GLN A 86 -3.08 -4.09 6.63
N ARG A 87 -4.11 -3.93 7.47
CA ARG A 87 -4.23 -2.74 8.34
C ARG A 87 -3.10 -2.70 9.37
N GLN A 88 -2.79 -3.83 10.02
CA GLN A 88 -1.70 -3.92 11.00
C GLN A 88 -0.34 -3.66 10.34
N GLN A 89 -0.10 -4.21 9.15
CA GLN A 89 1.14 -3.97 8.39
C GLN A 89 1.33 -2.48 8.07
N ARG A 90 0.29 -1.79 7.57
CA ARG A 90 0.34 -0.34 7.32
C ARG A 90 0.63 0.45 8.59
N PHE A 91 -0.03 0.12 9.69
CA PHE A 91 0.21 0.78 10.98
C PHE A 91 1.66 0.62 11.45
N HIS A 92 2.22 -0.60 11.39
CA HIS A 92 3.61 -0.84 11.76
C HIS A 92 4.60 -0.13 10.84
N GLU A 93 4.32 -0.06 9.54
CA GLU A 93 5.16 0.66 8.59
C GLU A 93 5.16 2.18 8.86
N GLU A 94 3.98 2.75 9.14
CA GLU A 94 3.83 4.16 9.52
C GLU A 94 4.55 4.47 10.84
N GLU A 95 4.43 3.61 11.85
CA GLU A 95 5.18 3.77 13.10
C GLU A 95 6.69 3.70 12.89
N ARG A 96 7.17 2.77 12.05
CA ARG A 96 8.59 2.67 11.72
C ARG A 96 9.07 3.94 11.04
N LYS A 97 8.35 4.43 10.02
CA LYS A 97 8.66 5.70 9.32
C LYS A 97 8.69 6.88 10.30
N ARG A 98 7.71 7.00 11.20
CA ARG A 98 7.68 8.04 12.24
C ARG A 98 8.91 7.99 13.14
N ARG A 99 9.31 6.80 13.61
CA ARG A 99 10.50 6.61 14.46
C ARG A 99 11.79 6.96 13.72
N GLU A 100 11.90 6.57 12.45
CA GLU A 100 13.04 6.92 11.59
C GLU A 100 13.14 8.43 11.37
N GLU A 101 12.02 9.10 11.11
CA GLU A 101 11.95 10.56 10.97
C GLU A 101 12.33 11.28 12.28
N GLU A 102 11.79 10.84 13.42
CA GLU A 102 12.14 11.38 14.73
C GLU A 102 13.64 11.21 15.04
N SER A 103 14.19 10.03 14.77
CA SER A 103 15.63 9.75 14.94
C SER A 103 16.48 10.65 14.05
N TYR A 104 16.10 10.80 12.77
CA TYR A 104 16.77 11.70 11.84
C TYR A 104 16.72 13.16 12.31
N GLN A 105 15.57 13.64 12.78
CA GLN A 105 15.45 15.01 13.30
C GLN A 105 16.29 15.24 14.56
N GLN A 106 16.40 14.25 15.44
CA GLN A 106 17.31 14.32 16.59
C GLN A 106 18.77 14.40 16.14
N TYR A 107 19.17 13.57 15.16
CA TYR A 107 20.51 13.62 14.56
C TYR A 107 20.81 15.00 13.94
N VAL A 108 19.88 15.55 13.14
CA VAL A 108 20.01 16.89 12.56
C VAL A 108 20.20 17.96 13.65
N LYS A 109 19.40 17.92 14.72
CA LYS A 109 19.52 18.87 15.85
C LYS A 109 20.88 18.79 16.53
N GLN A 110 21.40 17.58 16.75
CA GLN A 110 22.72 17.38 17.34
C GLN A 110 23.83 17.94 16.42
N GLU A 111 23.77 17.64 15.12
CA GLU A 111 24.76 18.10 14.15
C GLU A 111 24.74 19.62 13.96
N ARG A 112 23.56 20.24 14.00
CA ARG A 112 23.36 21.70 14.04
C ARG A 112 24.03 22.32 15.26
N ARG A 113 23.78 21.78 16.45
CA ARG A 113 24.38 22.25 17.70
C ARG A 113 25.90 22.13 17.67
N LYS A 114 26.43 21.00 17.19
CA LYS A 114 27.87 20.75 17.08
C LYS A 114 28.59 21.76 16.19
N ARG A 115 27.93 22.22 15.12
CA ARG A 115 28.49 23.18 14.15
C ARG A 115 28.09 24.64 14.39
N GLY A 116 27.26 24.89 15.40
CA GLY A 116 26.71 26.22 15.67
C GLY A 116 25.89 26.77 14.50
N LEU A 117 25.07 25.92 13.87
CA LEU A 117 24.18 26.25 12.76
C LEU A 117 22.72 26.15 13.22
N ARG A 118 21.84 27.05 12.76
CA ARG A 118 20.39 27.02 13.03
C ARG A 118 19.62 26.36 11.89
N TYR A 119 20.04 26.58 10.65
CA TYR A 119 19.40 26.05 9.43
C TYR A 119 20.16 24.91 8.75
N GLY A 120 19.52 24.28 7.76
CA GLY A 120 20.11 23.20 6.97
C GLY A 120 20.26 21.85 7.69
N VAL A 121 20.89 20.90 7.01
CA VAL A 121 21.07 19.51 7.44
C VAL A 121 22.45 19.00 7.05
N PRO A 122 22.98 17.96 7.73
CA PRO A 122 24.16 17.26 7.26
C PRO A 122 23.92 16.63 5.87
N PRO A 123 24.98 16.45 5.08
CA PRO A 123 24.88 15.76 3.79
C PRO A 123 24.64 14.26 4.01
N ARG A 124 24.08 13.57 2.99
CA ARG A 124 23.84 12.12 3.04
C ARG A 124 25.15 11.32 2.99
N ASP A 125 26.09 11.82 2.19
CA ASP A 125 27.45 11.32 2.08
C ASP A 125 28.40 12.53 1.93
N SER A 126 29.68 12.29 1.67
CA SER A 126 30.64 13.40 1.54
C SER A 126 30.40 14.34 0.35
N TYR A 127 29.51 14.02 -0.59
CA TYR A 127 29.35 14.73 -1.86
C TYR A 127 27.89 15.05 -2.23
N SER A 128 26.91 14.46 -1.53
CA SER A 128 25.48 14.59 -1.85
C SER A 128 24.64 15.13 -0.69
N CYS A 129 23.68 15.98 -1.03
CA CYS A 129 22.68 16.50 -0.10
C CYS A 129 21.36 15.74 -0.20
N PRO A 130 20.53 15.74 0.86
CA PRO A 130 19.14 15.34 0.74
C PRO A 130 18.40 16.18 -0.31
N ALA A 131 17.46 15.58 -1.04
CA ALA A 131 16.76 16.25 -2.14
C ALA A 131 16.00 17.53 -1.72
N GLN A 132 15.49 17.58 -0.49
CA GLN A 132 14.82 18.76 0.08
C GLN A 132 15.79 19.88 0.47
N PHE A 133 17.10 19.62 0.49
CA PHE A 133 18.15 20.56 0.89
C PHE A 133 19.21 20.68 -0.23
N PRO A 134 18.85 21.22 -1.41
CA PRO A 134 19.68 21.15 -2.61
C PRO A 134 20.94 22.03 -2.56
N ILE A 135 20.98 23.04 -1.70
CA ILE A 135 22.09 23.99 -1.64
C ILE A 135 23.26 23.38 -0.90
N ARG A 136 24.39 23.22 -1.58
CA ARG A 136 25.59 22.56 -1.06
C ARG A 136 26.57 23.59 -0.51
N ALA A 137 26.88 23.53 0.77
CA ALA A 137 27.88 24.38 1.39
C ALA A 137 29.18 23.61 1.64
N THR A 138 30.31 24.27 1.41
CA THR A 138 31.66 23.77 1.68
C THR A 138 32.23 24.50 2.89
N ALA A 139 32.89 23.78 3.80
CA ALA A 139 33.48 24.37 5.02
C ALA A 139 34.73 25.23 4.73
N GLU A 140 35.29 25.12 3.53
CA GLU A 140 36.58 25.70 3.19
C GLU A 140 36.39 27.05 2.51
N ILE A 141 36.29 28.11 3.33
CA ILE A 141 36.95 29.41 3.18
C ILE A 141 36.92 30.03 4.59
N ASP A 142 38.04 30.00 5.31
CA ASP A 142 38.21 30.66 6.62
C ASP A 142 38.63 32.13 6.39
N GLU A 143 37.81 32.87 5.64
CA GLU A 143 37.92 34.33 5.57
C GLU A 143 37.14 34.91 6.76
N LEU A 144 37.64 36.01 7.34
CA LEU A 144 37.05 36.64 8.53
C LEU A 144 35.55 36.99 8.38
N ASP A 145 35.04 37.06 7.15
CA ASP A 145 33.68 37.45 6.81
C ASP A 145 32.74 36.29 6.44
N ALA A 146 33.22 35.06 6.23
CA ALA A 146 32.38 33.95 5.77
C ALA A 146 32.78 32.59 6.36
N ARG A 147 31.79 31.73 6.64
CA ARG A 147 32.01 30.33 7.07
C ARG A 147 32.35 29.38 5.91
N GLY A 148 32.27 29.86 4.68
CA GLY A 148 32.48 29.07 3.48
C GLY A 148 31.61 29.52 2.31
N ILE A 149 31.63 28.72 1.25
CA ILE A 149 30.87 28.98 0.02
C ILE A 149 29.72 27.98 -0.13
N TYR A 150 28.59 28.44 -0.65
CA TYR A 150 27.54 27.55 -1.12
C TYR A 150 27.36 27.55 -2.65
N TYR A 151 26.92 26.40 -3.16
CA TYR A 151 26.73 26.07 -4.57
C TYR A 151 25.32 25.54 -4.80
N TYR A 152 24.77 25.81 -5.98
CA TYR A 152 23.58 25.12 -6.46
C TYR A 152 23.92 23.68 -6.85
N THR A 153 22.89 22.83 -6.98
CA THR A 153 23.03 21.40 -7.29
C THR A 153 23.74 21.12 -8.62
N HIS A 154 23.64 22.01 -9.60
CA HIS A 154 24.28 21.88 -10.92
C HIS A 154 25.71 22.45 -10.96
N GLU A 155 26.12 23.18 -9.93
CA GLU A 155 27.39 23.89 -9.91
C GLU A 155 28.47 23.11 -9.16
N ARG A 156 29.64 22.94 -9.76
CA ARG A 156 30.82 22.41 -9.05
C ARG A 156 30.57 21.00 -8.47
N ALA A 157 30.14 20.07 -9.32
CA ALA A 157 29.97 18.67 -8.94
C ALA A 157 31.29 18.02 -8.49
N GLY A 158 31.21 17.11 -7.52
CA GLY A 158 32.37 16.37 -7.00
C GLY A 158 33.12 17.05 -5.84
N VAL A 159 32.63 18.19 -5.35
CA VAL A 159 33.22 18.85 -4.17
C VAL A 159 32.65 18.25 -2.89
N LYS A 160 33.52 18.12 -1.88
CA LYS A 160 33.12 17.67 -0.56
C LYS A 160 32.12 18.63 0.07
N VAL A 161 30.92 18.15 0.35
CA VAL A 161 29.85 18.90 0.98
C VAL A 161 30.05 18.85 2.49
N TYR A 162 30.03 20.02 3.12
CA TYR A 162 30.08 20.18 4.56
C TYR A 162 28.69 20.25 5.17
N TRP A 163 27.78 20.96 4.52
CA TRP A 163 26.42 21.20 4.99
C TRP A 163 25.46 21.44 3.84
N CYS A 164 24.16 21.22 4.06
CA CYS A 164 23.13 21.34 3.04
C CYS A 164 22.03 22.29 3.50
N PHE A 165 21.58 23.21 2.64
CA PHE A 165 20.52 24.18 2.95
C PHE A 165 19.30 23.99 2.04
N ALA A 166 18.12 24.33 2.53
CA ALA A 166 16.89 24.28 1.74
C ALA A 166 16.90 25.37 0.66
N SER A 167 17.50 26.52 0.99
CA SER A 167 17.54 27.67 0.09
C SER A 167 18.82 28.52 0.27
N PRO A 168 19.14 29.38 -0.71
CA PRO A 168 20.24 30.34 -0.60
C PRO A 168 20.10 31.27 0.60
N GLU A 169 18.87 31.65 0.96
CA GLU A 169 18.58 32.55 2.09
C GLU A 169 18.99 31.91 3.42
N GLU A 170 18.72 30.61 3.61
CA GLU A 170 19.20 29.88 4.79
C GLU A 170 20.72 29.85 4.86
N ALA A 171 21.39 29.61 3.72
CA ALA A 171 22.85 29.58 3.66
C ALA A 171 23.45 30.94 4.02
N MET A 172 22.90 32.02 3.48
CA MET A 172 23.33 33.39 3.78
C MET A 172 23.05 33.78 5.23
N ALA A 173 21.92 33.35 5.81
CA ALA A 173 21.61 33.57 7.23
C ALA A 173 22.62 32.88 8.18
N GLU A 174 23.24 31.78 7.73
CA GLU A 174 24.31 31.08 8.44
C GLU A 174 25.73 31.56 8.04
N ASN A 175 25.83 32.71 7.38
CA ASN A 175 27.09 33.33 6.95
C ASN A 175 27.88 32.52 5.89
N PHE A 176 27.19 31.77 5.03
CA PHE A 176 27.76 31.21 3.81
C PHE A 176 27.51 32.14 2.63
N ARG A 177 28.53 32.34 1.79
CA ARG A 177 28.45 33.25 0.64
C ARG A 177 28.45 32.52 -0.70
N ARG A 178 28.06 33.23 -1.75
CA ARG A 178 28.28 32.78 -3.14
C ARG A 178 29.75 32.96 -3.52
N PRO A 179 30.29 32.14 -4.44
CA PRO A 179 31.57 32.44 -5.06
C PRO A 179 31.47 33.74 -5.88
N TYR A 180 32.54 34.53 -5.94
CA TYR A 180 32.58 35.79 -6.71
C TYR A 180 32.43 35.59 -8.23
N LYS A 181 32.73 34.38 -8.72
CA LYS A 181 32.58 33.98 -10.11
C LYS A 181 31.75 32.71 -10.17
N THR A 182 30.88 32.59 -11.18
CA THR A 182 30.11 31.37 -11.42
C THR A 182 31.08 30.21 -11.64
N PRO A 183 31.05 29.18 -10.78
CA PRO A 183 31.97 28.06 -10.86
C PRO A 183 31.59 27.13 -12.01
N PRO A 184 32.55 26.43 -12.63
CA PRO A 184 32.26 25.46 -13.67
C PRO A 184 31.44 24.29 -13.12
N GLU A 185 30.67 23.63 -13.98
CA GLU A 185 29.83 22.48 -13.60
C GLU A 185 30.64 21.32 -13.01
N LYS A 186 31.89 21.13 -13.44
CA LYS A 186 32.81 20.09 -12.95
C LYS A 186 34.13 20.72 -12.52
N GLN A 187 34.70 20.23 -11.42
CA GLN A 187 36.09 20.57 -11.10
C GLN A 187 37.02 19.90 -12.13
N PRO A 188 38.04 20.62 -12.63
CA PRO A 188 39.13 19.96 -13.34
C PRO A 188 39.79 18.95 -12.39
N ARG A 189 40.00 17.73 -12.89
CA ARG A 189 40.72 16.67 -12.17
C ARG A 189 42.20 17.00 -12.06
#